data_AF-A0A1F9NAC6-F1
#
_entry.id   AF-A0A1F9NAC6-F1
#
_cell.length_a   1.000
_cell.length_b   1.000
_cell.length_c   1.000
_cell.angle_alpha   90.00
_cell.angle_beta   90.00
_cell.angle_gamma   90.00
#
_symmetry.space_group_name_H-M   'P 1'
#
loop_
_entity.id
_entity.type
_entity.pdbx_description
1 polymer ?
#
loop_
_entity_poly.entity_id
_entity_poly.type
_entity_poly.pdbx_seq_one_letter_code
_entity_poly.pdbx_strand_id
1 'polypeptide(L)'
;MMTKAGTRALSLLLAIGLLNGCGDDVKKKAKNVDVPHEGLMPPPMPADSLGYDVAPRQAVGTAPSAAEITAFTKKVTAFFKDTGYWDWVWRTSHGLDASYDPDMFHYKLWWQDTGMTKRDGAIIFDHHGTSENITKRTTNVMSNALAGYLLTGDARMAEVGGELARGVVALSLGLNREIENPLVKYLQSRAVFNHNHDFTVDERKVTVDYTPMYRPSFKWNVHVFEISDNPSFGNIWVANMRSKDDVPYLFNALPMVTRAYYQASDHKVRAAAELYIEYLRGFSQSIVDNDWNILTKYEDGVATISVDATRESNPPADLGSFEIWESLWGPNAECNAQLGAAMTGYGYTAGKGDCDGGKAGWAFELFATGTHYFNYNIYNYFHVAALATANLWGRTDVARGLNEGLAFRFDQLMHNSDMPNTDDIQYSSDLAGLLLSAATHGYPLTAEEAQHIMEWYGASSDWYRQWPHWDPWTSLNENESFTDYKAPRNGPYMNPEGTEIETAYMSLVEMPYIFEYCHSPLKHPDSVPFIDCTIVADKTQWGED
;
A
#
# COMPACT_ATOMS: atom_id res chain seq x y z
N MET A 1 -10.96 66.45 -55.28
CA MET A 1 -11.24 65.54 -56.42
C MET A 1 -10.91 64.13 -55.91
N MET A 2 -11.92 63.30 -55.67
CA MET A 2 -12.28 62.16 -56.54
C MET A 2 -11.17 61.09 -56.57
N THR A 3 -11.34 59.79 -56.34
CA THR A 3 -12.47 58.89 -56.05
C THR A 3 -11.87 57.48 -55.87
N LYS A 4 -12.30 56.77 -54.82
CA LYS A 4 -12.81 55.37 -54.83
C LYS A 4 -12.16 54.29 -55.74
N ALA A 5 -11.70 53.24 -55.04
CA ALA A 5 -12.21 51.86 -55.07
C ALA A 5 -11.60 50.79 -56.00
N GLY A 6 -11.35 49.62 -55.37
CA GLY A 6 -11.35 48.26 -55.95
C GLY A 6 -9.95 47.69 -56.20
N THR A 7 -9.55 46.49 -55.74
CA THR A 7 -10.30 45.33 -55.22
C THR A 7 -9.34 44.38 -54.47
N ARG A 8 -9.89 43.68 -53.47
CA ARG A 8 -9.31 42.66 -52.57
C ARG A 8 -8.63 41.49 -53.29
N ALA A 9 -7.61 40.87 -52.66
CA ALA A 9 -7.71 39.50 -52.10
C ALA A 9 -6.38 38.95 -51.49
N LEU A 10 -6.57 38.29 -50.34
CA LEU A 10 -5.85 37.13 -49.76
C LEU A 10 -4.59 37.28 -48.85
N SER A 11 -4.84 37.00 -47.56
CA SER A 11 -4.09 36.16 -46.59
C SER A 11 -2.74 36.66 -46.03
N LEU A 12 -2.64 37.10 -44.77
CA LEU A 12 -2.67 36.39 -43.47
C LEU A 12 -1.35 35.66 -43.10
N LEU A 13 -0.59 36.33 -42.21
CA LEU A 13 0.38 35.88 -41.21
C LEU A 13 1.47 34.84 -41.55
N LEU A 14 2.72 35.33 -41.62
CA LEU A 14 3.93 34.62 -41.17
C LEU A 14 4.96 35.66 -40.68
N ALA A 15 5.32 35.64 -39.40
CA ALA A 15 6.53 36.29 -38.89
C ALA A 15 6.97 35.60 -37.59
N ILE A 16 7.70 34.51 -37.75
CA ILE A 16 8.54 33.88 -36.72
C ILE A 16 9.97 34.32 -37.00
N GLY A 17 10.70 34.75 -35.98
CA GLY A 17 12.15 34.76 -36.01
C GLY A 17 12.81 35.89 -35.24
N LEU A 18 13.61 35.47 -34.25
CA LEU A 18 14.72 36.21 -33.61
C LEU A 18 14.34 37.09 -32.41
N LEU A 19 14.64 36.58 -31.21
CA LEU A 19 15.48 37.25 -30.22
C LEU A 19 15.98 36.20 -29.20
N ASN A 20 17.13 35.59 -29.51
CA ASN A 20 17.97 34.82 -28.59
C ASN A 20 18.99 35.77 -27.96
N GLY A 21 19.21 35.66 -26.64
CA GLY A 21 20.45 36.09 -26.00
C GLY A 21 20.30 36.98 -24.75
N CYS A 22 20.10 36.34 -23.60
CA CYS A 22 20.55 36.70 -22.24
C CYS A 22 20.05 35.54 -21.35
N GLY A 23 20.85 34.57 -20.90
CA GLY A 23 22.22 34.66 -20.44
C GLY A 23 22.24 34.56 -18.92
N ASP A 24 21.92 33.36 -18.43
CA ASP A 24 22.44 32.70 -17.22
C ASP A 24 22.70 33.54 -15.97
N ASP A 25 21.70 33.60 -15.08
CA ASP A 25 21.88 33.54 -13.62
C ASP A 25 20.48 33.54 -12.97
N VAL A 26 20.08 32.38 -12.43
CA VAL A 26 19.01 32.06 -11.45
C VAL A 26 18.31 30.76 -11.89
N LYS A 27 19.03 29.63 -11.88
CA LYS A 27 18.44 28.27 -11.79
C LYS A 27 19.46 27.29 -11.18
N LYS A 28 19.85 27.48 -9.92
CA LYS A 28 20.21 26.34 -9.07
C LYS A 28 18.93 25.89 -8.34
N LYS A 29 18.04 25.24 -9.08
CA LYS A 29 17.03 24.35 -8.47
C LYS A 29 17.71 22.99 -8.30
N ALA A 30 17.56 22.39 -7.13
CA ALA A 30 17.94 21.01 -6.87
C ALA A 30 17.43 20.13 -8.02
N LYS A 31 18.35 19.46 -8.72
CA LYS A 31 17.97 18.43 -9.68
C LYS A 31 17.77 17.16 -8.85
N ASN A 32 16.55 16.92 -8.37
CA ASN A 32 16.17 15.53 -8.09
C ASN A 32 16.45 14.75 -9.37
N VAL A 33 17.09 13.58 -9.27
CA VAL A 33 17.30 12.69 -10.42
C VAL A 33 15.96 12.53 -11.16
N ASP A 34 15.93 12.94 -12.42
CA ASP A 34 14.83 12.62 -13.32
C ASP A 34 14.88 11.10 -13.53
N VAL A 35 14.13 10.34 -12.72
CA VAL A 35 13.90 8.92 -12.97
C VAL A 35 13.26 8.84 -14.36
N PRO A 36 13.87 8.15 -15.35
CA PRO A 36 13.38 8.21 -16.72
C PRO A 36 11.98 7.61 -16.82
N HIS A 37 10.98 8.48 -17.03
CA HIS A 37 9.58 8.11 -17.25
C HIS A 37 9.43 7.51 -18.64
N GLU A 38 9.05 6.23 -18.75
CA GLU A 38 8.93 5.54 -20.04
C GLU A 38 7.54 5.64 -20.68
N GLY A 39 6.59 6.28 -20.01
CA GLY A 39 5.34 6.67 -20.66
C GLY A 39 4.25 5.59 -20.67
N LEU A 40 4.26 4.66 -19.70
CA LEU A 40 3.05 3.88 -19.43
C LEU A 40 1.93 4.85 -19.07
N MET A 41 0.96 5.02 -19.98
CA MET A 41 -0.14 5.95 -19.75
C MET A 41 -0.83 5.63 -18.42
N PRO A 42 -1.11 6.62 -17.55
CA PRO A 42 -1.81 6.33 -16.30
C PRO A 42 -3.17 5.67 -16.60
N PRO A 43 -3.70 4.84 -15.67
CA PRO A 43 -5.07 4.36 -15.75
C PRO A 43 -6.07 5.52 -15.93
N PRO A 44 -7.30 5.25 -16.38
CA PRO A 44 -8.33 6.28 -16.42
C PRO A 44 -8.55 6.86 -15.02
N MET A 45 -9.10 8.07 -14.97
CA MET A 45 -9.58 8.64 -13.71
C MET A 45 -10.55 7.65 -13.06
N PRO A 46 -10.35 7.28 -11.78
CA PRO A 46 -11.25 6.35 -11.09
C PRO A 46 -12.68 6.88 -11.07
N ALA A 47 -13.66 5.97 -11.15
CA ALA A 47 -15.08 6.34 -11.18
C ALA A 47 -15.54 7.00 -9.86
N ASP A 48 -16.51 7.92 -9.98
CA ASP A 48 -17.11 8.63 -8.84
C ASP A 48 -18.42 7.98 -8.34
N SER A 49 -18.72 6.76 -8.80
CA SER A 49 -19.79 5.90 -8.28
C SER A 49 -19.58 4.47 -8.75
N LEU A 50 -20.28 3.51 -8.13
CA LEU A 50 -20.38 2.16 -8.69
C LEU A 50 -21.07 2.19 -10.06
N GLY A 51 -20.54 1.40 -10.99
CA GLY A 51 -21.06 1.28 -12.36
C GLY A 51 -22.03 0.12 -12.56
N TYR A 52 -22.46 -0.54 -11.49
CA TYR A 52 -23.30 -1.72 -11.49
C TYR A 52 -24.11 -1.82 -10.19
N ASP A 53 -25.22 -2.52 -10.27
CA ASP A 53 -26.01 -2.91 -9.10
C ASP A 53 -25.44 -4.20 -8.51
N VAL A 54 -25.38 -4.28 -7.18
CA VAL A 54 -25.11 -5.52 -6.44
C VAL A 54 -26.44 -6.04 -5.90
N ALA A 55 -26.61 -7.37 -5.89
CA ALA A 55 -27.78 -7.97 -5.27
C ALA A 55 -27.89 -7.55 -3.79
N PRO A 56 -29.10 -7.14 -3.32
CA PRO A 56 -29.30 -6.86 -1.91
C PRO A 56 -28.89 -8.05 -1.05
N ARG A 57 -28.11 -7.80 -0.01
CA ARG A 57 -27.72 -8.84 0.94
C ARG A 57 -28.82 -9.05 1.97
N GLN A 58 -28.91 -10.27 2.48
CA GLN A 58 -29.82 -10.57 3.58
C GLN A 58 -29.47 -9.66 4.77
N ALA A 59 -30.48 -8.99 5.33
CA ALA A 59 -30.29 -8.21 6.54
C ALA A 59 -29.97 -9.17 7.71
N VAL A 60 -28.77 -9.05 8.25
CA VAL A 60 -28.27 -9.79 9.43
C VAL A 60 -27.68 -8.80 10.42
N GLY A 61 -27.95 -9.00 11.71
CA GLY A 61 -27.57 -8.09 12.80
C GLY A 61 -28.56 -6.96 13.05
N THR A 62 -28.22 -6.06 13.98
CA THR A 62 -28.99 -4.85 14.29
C THR A 62 -28.18 -3.63 13.84
N ALA A 63 -28.75 -2.79 12.98
CA ALA A 63 -28.03 -1.62 12.48
C ALA A 63 -27.65 -0.67 13.64
N PRO A 64 -26.40 -0.17 13.69
CA PRO A 64 -26.00 0.85 14.64
C PRO A 64 -26.89 2.10 14.51
N SER A 65 -27.28 2.67 15.64
CA SER A 65 -27.96 3.95 15.69
C SER A 65 -27.00 5.09 15.32
N ALA A 66 -27.55 6.22 14.90
CA ALA A 66 -26.76 7.43 14.61
C ALA A 66 -25.91 7.88 15.82
N ALA A 67 -26.41 7.68 17.05
CA ALA A 67 -25.68 8.00 18.27
C ALA A 67 -24.48 7.06 18.49
N GLU A 68 -24.65 5.75 18.25
CA GLU A 68 -23.55 4.78 18.32
C GLU A 68 -22.48 5.06 17.26
N ILE A 69 -22.89 5.37 16.03
CA ILE A 69 -21.98 5.76 14.94
C ILE A 69 -21.19 7.02 15.30
N THR A 70 -21.86 8.05 15.82
CA THR A 70 -21.22 9.31 16.22
C THR A 70 -20.21 9.06 17.35
N ALA A 71 -20.59 8.32 18.39
CA ALA A 71 -19.72 8.00 19.52
C ALA A 71 -18.51 7.18 19.08
N PHE A 72 -18.71 6.17 18.23
CA PHE A 72 -17.63 5.38 17.63
C PHE A 72 -16.69 6.26 16.81
N THR A 73 -17.23 7.12 15.94
CA THR A 73 -16.43 7.99 15.08
C THR A 73 -15.56 8.95 15.91
N LYS A 74 -16.14 9.54 16.95
CA LYS A 74 -15.40 10.40 17.90
C LYS A 74 -14.28 9.61 18.61
N LYS A 75 -14.56 8.39 19.05
CA LYS A 75 -13.55 7.52 19.68
C LYS A 75 -12.37 7.23 18.74
N VAL A 76 -12.64 6.78 17.52
CA VAL A 76 -11.56 6.39 16.57
C VAL A 76 -10.79 7.63 16.08
N THR A 77 -11.48 8.75 15.84
CA THR A 77 -10.79 9.99 15.45
C THR A 77 -9.96 10.59 16.61
N ALA A 78 -10.38 10.38 17.87
CA ALA A 78 -9.57 10.75 19.04
C ALA A 78 -8.22 10.02 19.06
N PHE A 79 -8.15 8.76 18.63
CA PHE A 79 -6.86 8.07 18.49
C PHE A 79 -5.90 8.84 17.57
N PHE A 80 -6.32 9.22 16.36
CA PHE A 80 -5.45 9.96 15.43
C PHE A 80 -5.03 11.33 15.96
N LYS A 81 -5.96 12.02 16.65
CA LYS A 81 -5.71 13.34 17.26
C LYS A 81 -4.73 13.25 18.43
N ASP A 82 -5.02 12.41 19.41
CA ASP A 82 -4.31 12.35 20.69
C ASP A 82 -2.89 11.80 20.53
N THR A 83 -2.72 10.84 19.63
CA THR A 83 -1.41 10.22 19.37
C THR A 83 -0.56 11.02 18.40
N GLY A 84 -1.15 11.94 17.64
CA GLY A 84 -0.46 12.59 16.52
C GLY A 84 0.00 11.57 15.47
N TYR A 85 -0.79 10.53 15.21
CA TYR A 85 -0.44 9.37 14.39
C TYR A 85 0.30 9.73 13.09
N TRP A 86 -0.18 10.72 12.33
CA TRP A 86 0.42 11.09 11.04
C TRP A 86 1.78 11.80 11.19
N ASP A 87 1.96 12.59 12.24
CA ASP A 87 3.26 13.15 12.59
C ASP A 87 4.22 12.03 13.03
N TRP A 88 3.73 11.07 13.81
CA TRP A 88 4.52 9.91 14.23
C TRP A 88 4.94 9.05 13.03
N VAL A 89 4.03 8.73 12.10
CA VAL A 89 4.36 8.01 10.86
C VAL A 89 5.43 8.76 10.07
N TRP A 90 5.30 10.08 9.90
CA TRP A 90 6.28 10.88 9.16
C TRP A 90 7.69 10.87 9.78
N ARG A 91 7.74 11.01 11.12
CA ARG A 91 8.98 11.07 11.89
C ARG A 91 9.67 9.71 12.01
N THR A 92 8.91 8.62 11.99
CA THR A 92 9.45 7.25 12.14
C THR A 92 9.67 6.54 10.81
N SER A 93 9.04 6.99 9.72
CA SER A 93 9.34 6.50 8.37
C SER A 93 10.68 7.07 7.88
N HIS A 94 11.49 6.24 7.25
CA HIS A 94 12.83 6.60 6.80
C HIS A 94 13.25 5.77 5.58
N GLY A 95 14.33 6.18 4.92
CA GLY A 95 14.80 5.63 3.67
C GLY A 95 16.13 6.30 3.34
N LEU A 96 16.18 7.05 2.23
CA LEU A 96 17.28 7.97 1.96
C LEU A 96 16.74 9.41 2.06
N ASP A 97 17.18 10.17 3.06
CA ASP A 97 16.75 11.55 3.22
C ASP A 97 17.33 12.46 2.11
N ALA A 98 16.55 13.46 1.69
CA ALA A 98 16.95 14.39 0.63
C ALA A 98 18.20 15.24 0.97
N SER A 99 18.57 15.33 2.25
CA SER A 99 19.79 16.01 2.69
C SER A 99 21.07 15.18 2.55
N TYR A 100 20.98 13.86 2.33
CA TYR A 100 22.15 13.00 2.18
C TYR A 100 22.94 13.33 0.91
N ASP A 101 22.26 13.27 -0.24
CA ASP A 101 22.80 13.69 -1.53
C ASP A 101 21.64 14.18 -2.40
N PRO A 102 21.62 15.46 -2.85
CA PRO A 102 20.55 15.99 -3.68
C PRO A 102 20.46 15.34 -5.06
N ASP A 103 21.54 14.70 -5.52
CA ASP A 103 21.60 13.97 -6.79
C ASP A 103 21.22 12.49 -6.62
N MET A 104 20.74 12.05 -5.45
CA MET A 104 20.17 10.72 -5.25
C MET A 104 18.64 10.78 -5.09
N PHE A 105 17.96 9.67 -5.43
CA PHE A 105 16.52 9.59 -5.25
C PHE A 105 16.17 9.49 -3.77
N HIS A 106 15.58 10.53 -3.17
CA HIS A 106 15.12 10.45 -1.78
C HIS A 106 13.77 9.74 -1.69
N TYR A 107 13.53 9.08 -0.55
CA TYR A 107 12.27 8.39 -0.27
C TYR A 107 12.13 8.06 1.22
N LYS A 108 10.91 7.72 1.64
CA LYS A 108 10.65 7.06 2.93
C LYS A 108 9.92 5.74 2.73
N LEU A 109 10.18 4.79 3.61
CA LEU A 109 9.47 3.53 3.76
C LEU A 109 9.00 3.39 5.20
N TRP A 110 7.94 2.60 5.40
CA TRP A 110 7.46 2.31 6.75
C TRP A 110 7.84 0.88 7.14
N TRP A 111 8.88 0.80 7.96
CA TRP A 111 9.65 -0.42 8.18
C TRP A 111 8.99 -1.41 9.15
N GLN A 112 9.44 -2.66 9.11
CA GLN A 112 9.20 -3.70 10.12
C GLN A 112 10.54 -4.13 10.73
N ASP A 113 10.52 -4.80 11.88
CA ASP A 113 11.72 -5.34 12.54
C ASP A 113 12.85 -4.30 12.66
N THR A 114 12.45 -3.10 13.07
CA THR A 114 13.34 -1.96 13.22
C THR A 114 13.32 -1.52 14.66
N GLY A 115 14.48 -1.53 15.29
CA GLY A 115 14.69 -1.02 16.62
C GLY A 115 14.66 0.50 16.65
N MET A 116 14.50 1.04 17.85
CA MET A 116 14.58 2.46 18.11
C MET A 116 15.33 2.67 19.40
N THR A 117 16.42 3.44 19.36
CA THR A 117 17.22 3.79 20.55
C THR A 117 17.43 5.30 20.61
N LYS A 118 17.27 5.90 21.80
CA LYS A 118 17.64 7.31 22.00
C LYS A 118 19.10 7.44 22.39
N ARG A 119 19.88 8.21 21.63
CA ARG A 119 21.27 8.56 21.95
C ARG A 119 21.60 10.00 21.58
N ASP A 120 22.23 10.73 22.48
CA ASP A 120 22.66 12.13 22.33
C ASP A 120 21.53 13.06 21.84
N GLY A 121 20.30 12.78 22.30
CA GLY A 121 19.09 13.48 21.89
C GLY A 121 18.58 13.17 20.47
N ALA A 122 19.23 12.26 19.75
CA ALA A 122 18.75 11.68 18.49
C ALA A 122 18.01 10.36 18.72
N ILE A 123 17.12 10.02 17.78
CA ILE A 123 16.57 8.67 17.67
C ILE A 123 17.34 7.94 16.57
N ILE A 124 17.91 6.80 16.94
CA ILE A 124 18.58 5.88 16.04
C ILE A 124 17.61 4.78 15.68
N PHE A 125 17.34 4.61 14.38
CA PHE A 125 16.65 3.44 13.85
C PHE A 125 17.67 2.41 13.39
N ASP A 126 17.64 1.22 13.97
CA ASP A 126 18.52 0.10 13.61
C ASP A 126 17.71 -1.06 13.04
N HIS A 127 18.15 -1.60 11.91
CA HIS A 127 17.43 -2.67 11.21
C HIS A 127 17.91 -4.04 11.64
N HIS A 128 16.99 -4.98 11.83
CA HIS A 128 17.34 -6.35 12.20
C HIS A 128 16.36 -7.37 11.62
N GLY A 129 16.65 -8.64 11.91
CA GLY A 129 15.73 -9.76 11.70
C GLY A 129 15.19 -9.86 10.29
N THR A 130 13.88 -9.72 10.17
CA THR A 130 13.11 -9.84 8.93
C THR A 130 12.68 -8.47 8.37
N SER A 131 13.49 -7.41 8.51
CA SER A 131 13.33 -6.07 7.86
C SER A 131 13.23 -6.09 6.31
N GLU A 132 12.99 -7.27 5.74
CA GLU A 132 13.10 -7.68 4.36
C GLU A 132 11.71 -7.87 3.69
N ASN A 133 10.57 -7.44 4.25
CA ASN A 133 9.24 -7.53 3.59
C ASN A 133 8.28 -6.41 4.04
N ILE A 134 8.48 -5.21 3.49
CA ILE A 134 7.93 -3.95 4.04
C ILE A 134 6.82 -3.32 3.20
N THR A 135 6.44 -3.94 2.09
CA THR A 135 5.57 -3.29 1.12
C THR A 135 4.14 -3.25 1.60
N LYS A 136 3.58 -4.34 2.16
CA LYS A 136 2.23 -4.35 2.75
C LYS A 136 2.01 -3.14 3.67
N ARG A 137 2.97 -2.91 4.59
CA ARG A 137 2.89 -1.86 5.60
C ARG A 137 2.97 -0.47 4.98
N THR A 138 3.92 -0.30 4.06
CA THR A 138 4.12 0.97 3.34
C THR A 138 2.89 1.33 2.51
N THR A 139 2.36 0.40 1.70
CA THR A 139 1.23 0.66 0.80
C THR A 139 -0.05 0.98 1.55
N ASN A 140 -0.34 0.28 2.64
CA ASN A 140 -1.57 0.48 3.42
C ASN A 140 -1.64 1.90 3.99
N VAL A 141 -0.53 2.39 4.56
CA VAL A 141 -0.48 3.76 5.08
C VAL A 141 -0.34 4.80 4.00
N MET A 142 0.38 4.51 2.93
CA MET A 142 0.45 5.38 1.75
C MET A 142 -0.94 5.66 1.18
N SER A 143 -1.74 4.62 0.87
CA SER A 143 -3.08 4.80 0.30
C SER A 143 -3.99 5.62 1.21
N ASN A 144 -3.95 5.35 2.51
CA ASN A 144 -4.80 6.06 3.47
C ASN A 144 -4.31 7.49 3.77
N ALA A 145 -3.01 7.76 3.69
CA ALA A 145 -2.48 9.11 3.75
C ALA A 145 -2.94 9.92 2.53
N LEU A 146 -2.85 9.34 1.32
CA LEU A 146 -3.34 9.99 0.10
C LEU A 146 -4.86 10.24 0.15
N ALA A 147 -5.64 9.27 0.61
CA ALA A 147 -7.07 9.42 0.80
C ALA A 147 -7.40 10.49 1.85
N GLY A 148 -6.74 10.45 3.01
CA GLY A 148 -6.91 11.42 4.08
C GLY A 148 -6.55 12.84 3.64
N TYR A 149 -5.48 13.01 2.86
CA TYR A 149 -5.12 14.29 2.26
C TYR A 149 -6.20 14.80 1.31
N LEU A 150 -6.71 13.96 0.39
CA LEU A 150 -7.78 14.40 -0.52
C LEU A 150 -9.11 14.68 0.21
N LEU A 151 -9.36 13.98 1.31
CA LEU A 151 -10.54 14.15 2.14
C LEU A 151 -10.49 15.43 3.01
N THR A 152 -9.34 15.74 3.58
CA THR A 152 -9.19 16.77 4.64
C THR A 152 -8.37 17.98 4.21
N GLY A 153 -7.57 17.87 3.14
CA GLY A 153 -6.57 18.87 2.75
C GLY A 153 -5.32 18.89 3.63
N ASP A 154 -5.14 17.91 4.52
CA ASP A 154 -4.03 17.89 5.47
C ASP A 154 -2.66 17.72 4.80
N ALA A 155 -1.77 18.69 5.02
CA ALA A 155 -0.44 18.72 4.41
C ALA A 155 0.48 17.58 4.90
N ARG A 156 0.36 17.15 6.16
CA ARG A 156 1.18 16.06 6.70
C ARG A 156 0.82 14.74 6.03
N MET A 157 -0.47 14.48 5.83
CA MET A 157 -0.92 13.30 5.09
C MET A 157 -0.44 13.34 3.62
N ALA A 158 -0.37 14.52 3.01
CA ALA A 158 0.20 14.69 1.66
C ALA A 158 1.69 14.30 1.61
N GLU A 159 2.49 14.76 2.59
CA GLU A 159 3.90 14.43 2.72
C GLU A 159 4.12 12.92 2.92
N VAL A 160 3.36 12.31 3.84
CA VAL A 160 3.42 10.86 4.09
C VAL A 160 3.06 10.08 2.83
N GLY A 161 1.93 10.40 2.19
CA GLY A 161 1.48 9.70 0.99
C GLY A 161 2.47 9.82 -0.18
N GLY A 162 3.02 11.02 -0.39
CA GLY A 162 4.01 11.28 -1.44
C GLY A 162 5.33 10.55 -1.22
N GLU A 163 5.91 10.63 -0.02
CA GLU A 163 7.20 10.00 0.27
C GLU A 163 7.13 8.47 0.34
N LEU A 164 6.03 7.90 0.82
CA LEU A 164 5.84 6.45 0.81
C LEU A 164 5.59 5.91 -0.61
N ALA A 165 4.93 6.67 -1.48
CA ALA A 165 4.81 6.32 -2.90
C ALA A 165 6.18 6.29 -3.58
N ARG A 166 7.04 7.28 -3.30
CA ARG A 166 8.45 7.27 -3.72
C ARG A 166 9.19 6.06 -3.13
N GLY A 167 8.92 5.69 -1.88
CA GLY A 167 9.48 4.51 -1.24
C GLY A 167 9.21 3.22 -1.99
N VAL A 168 7.97 2.99 -2.41
CA VAL A 168 7.64 1.79 -3.19
C VAL A 168 8.37 1.79 -4.54
N VAL A 169 8.53 2.94 -5.18
CA VAL A 169 9.36 3.06 -6.40
C VAL A 169 10.83 2.76 -6.12
N ALA A 170 11.37 3.23 -4.99
CA ALA A 170 12.75 2.97 -4.60
C ALA A 170 13.05 1.47 -4.49
N LEU A 171 12.06 0.65 -4.09
CA LEU A 171 12.20 -0.81 -4.09
C LEU A 171 12.43 -1.39 -5.48
N SER A 172 11.89 -0.77 -6.53
CA SER A 172 12.20 -1.15 -7.90
C SER A 172 13.54 -0.61 -8.37
N LEU A 173 13.85 0.65 -8.05
CA LEU A 173 15.14 1.26 -8.39
C LEU A 173 16.32 0.54 -7.75
N GLY A 174 16.15 -0.05 -6.56
CA GLY A 174 17.19 -0.79 -5.85
C GLY A 174 17.75 -1.98 -6.64
N LEU A 175 17.00 -2.56 -7.57
CA LEU A 175 17.45 -3.69 -8.40
C LEU A 175 18.06 -3.30 -9.74
N ASN A 176 18.16 -2.00 -10.03
CA ASN A 176 18.81 -1.52 -11.24
C ASN A 176 20.32 -1.68 -11.13
N ARG A 177 20.97 -2.01 -12.25
CA ARG A 177 22.43 -2.08 -12.35
C ARG A 177 22.92 -1.30 -13.55
N GLU A 178 24.00 -0.54 -13.39
CA GLU A 178 24.63 0.21 -14.49
C GLU A 178 25.15 -0.69 -15.60
N ILE A 179 25.55 -1.93 -15.28
CA ILE A 179 26.06 -2.89 -16.27
C ILE A 179 24.98 -3.36 -17.28
N GLU A 180 23.70 -3.12 -16.99
CA GLU A 180 22.59 -3.56 -17.85
C GLU A 180 22.38 -2.63 -19.05
N ASN A 181 22.33 -3.20 -20.24
CA ASN A 181 22.01 -2.48 -21.47
C ASN A 181 21.18 -3.35 -22.44
N PRO A 182 19.86 -3.12 -22.58
CA PRO A 182 19.06 -2.13 -21.84
C PRO A 182 18.88 -2.50 -20.37
N LEU A 183 18.54 -1.51 -19.55
CA LEU A 183 18.22 -1.70 -18.13
C LEU A 183 17.02 -2.64 -17.96
N VAL A 184 17.13 -3.64 -17.08
CA VAL A 184 16.00 -4.52 -16.76
C VAL A 184 15.17 -3.87 -15.66
N LYS A 185 14.13 -3.17 -16.10
CA LYS A 185 13.23 -2.35 -15.27
C LYS A 185 12.09 -3.15 -14.64
N TYR A 186 11.42 -2.48 -13.70
CA TYR A 186 10.15 -2.90 -13.10
C TYR A 186 10.16 -4.17 -12.25
N LEU A 187 11.34 -4.69 -11.90
CA LEU A 187 11.42 -5.66 -10.81
C LEU A 187 11.17 -4.93 -9.48
N GLN A 188 10.83 -5.66 -8.44
CA GLN A 188 10.60 -5.14 -7.09
C GLN A 188 11.52 -5.88 -6.13
N SER A 189 12.48 -5.21 -5.49
CA SER A 189 13.15 -5.75 -4.30
C SER A 189 12.15 -5.81 -3.15
N ARG A 190 12.43 -6.59 -2.11
CA ARG A 190 11.64 -6.58 -0.88
C ARG A 190 11.99 -5.42 0.05
N ALA A 191 13.26 -5.01 0.09
CA ALA A 191 13.77 -3.87 0.84
C ALA A 191 15.06 -3.34 0.21
N VAL A 192 15.32 -2.05 0.40
CA VAL A 192 16.58 -1.39 0.03
C VAL A 192 17.20 -0.81 1.29
N PHE A 193 18.33 -1.37 1.70
CA PHE A 193 19.15 -0.90 2.81
C PHE A 193 20.19 0.06 2.23
N ASN A 194 19.85 1.34 2.29
CA ASN A 194 20.62 2.43 1.69
C ASN A 194 21.79 2.84 2.59
N HIS A 195 22.34 4.03 2.41
CA HIS A 195 23.44 4.56 3.23
C HIS A 195 23.05 4.86 4.67
N ASN A 196 23.94 4.55 5.61
CA ASN A 196 23.87 5.11 6.96
C ASN A 196 24.04 6.62 6.92
N HIS A 197 23.13 7.35 7.59
CA HIS A 197 23.16 8.81 7.60
C HIS A 197 22.37 9.40 8.76
N ASP A 198 22.68 10.66 9.04
CA ASP A 198 21.96 11.51 9.98
C ASP A 198 21.14 12.55 9.22
N PHE A 199 19.96 12.87 9.72
CA PHE A 199 19.15 13.96 9.20
C PHE A 199 18.30 14.60 10.30
N THR A 200 17.56 15.64 9.94
CA THR A 200 16.64 16.33 10.85
C THR A 200 15.22 16.29 10.30
N VAL A 201 14.25 15.89 11.13
CA VAL A 201 12.81 15.87 10.81
C VAL A 201 12.06 16.65 11.87
N ASP A 202 11.28 17.67 11.49
CA ASP A 202 10.59 18.56 12.43
C ASP A 202 11.50 19.05 13.58
N GLU A 203 12.71 19.51 13.24
CA GLU A 203 13.75 19.98 14.19
C GLU A 203 14.31 18.88 15.12
N ARG A 204 13.99 17.61 14.88
CA ARG A 204 14.44 16.45 15.66
C ARG A 204 15.51 15.68 14.92
N LYS A 205 16.54 15.24 15.64
CA LYS A 205 17.65 14.48 15.07
C LYS A 205 17.28 13.00 14.89
N VAL A 206 17.59 12.46 13.72
CA VAL A 206 17.44 11.05 13.37
C VAL A 206 18.79 10.53 12.89
N THR A 207 19.11 9.30 13.26
CA THR A 207 20.16 8.49 12.63
C THR A 207 19.52 7.21 12.09
N VAL A 208 19.92 6.81 10.88
CA VAL A 208 19.52 5.52 10.30
C VAL A 208 20.75 4.63 10.20
N ASP A 209 20.67 3.44 10.81
CA ASP A 209 21.73 2.45 10.82
C ASP A 209 21.30 1.13 10.15
N TYR A 210 21.72 0.97 8.90
CA TYR A 210 21.58 -0.22 8.08
C TYR A 210 22.73 -1.22 8.26
N THR A 211 23.78 -0.91 9.05
CA THR A 211 24.96 -1.78 9.25
C THR A 211 24.60 -3.24 9.53
N PRO A 212 23.61 -3.58 10.38
CA PRO A 212 23.30 -4.98 10.66
C PRO A 212 22.81 -5.77 9.43
N MET A 213 22.36 -5.08 8.39
CA MET A 213 21.89 -5.64 7.12
C MET A 213 22.97 -5.68 6.02
N TYR A 214 24.13 -5.05 6.22
CA TYR A 214 25.26 -5.07 5.28
C TYR A 214 26.06 -6.37 5.37
N ARG A 215 25.37 -7.49 5.14
CA ARG A 215 25.96 -8.82 5.13
C ARG A 215 25.15 -9.75 4.24
N PRO A 216 25.81 -10.65 3.49
CA PRO A 216 25.08 -11.60 2.68
C PRO A 216 24.25 -12.53 3.56
N SER A 217 23.00 -12.76 3.17
CA SER A 217 22.09 -13.71 3.81
C SER A 217 21.29 -14.44 2.74
N PHE A 218 21.35 -15.77 2.71
CA PHE A 218 20.72 -16.57 1.66
C PHE A 218 19.77 -17.59 2.30
N LYS A 219 18.47 -17.27 2.28
CA LYS A 219 17.39 -18.11 2.80
C LYS A 219 16.56 -18.62 1.62
N TRP A 220 15.77 -19.67 1.85
CA TRP A 220 14.90 -20.27 0.82
C TRP A 220 13.91 -19.27 0.17
N ASN A 221 13.56 -18.20 0.88
CA ASN A 221 12.56 -17.22 0.47
C ASN A 221 13.09 -15.79 0.26
N VAL A 222 14.34 -15.50 0.63
CA VAL A 222 14.87 -14.14 0.57
C VAL A 222 16.38 -14.13 0.62
N HIS A 223 16.98 -13.36 -0.28
CA HIS A 223 18.41 -13.13 -0.35
C HIS A 223 18.73 -11.67 -0.05
N VAL A 224 19.74 -11.42 0.80
CA VAL A 224 20.32 -10.11 1.04
C VAL A 224 21.72 -10.08 0.41
N PHE A 225 21.98 -9.11 -0.45
CA PHE A 225 23.26 -8.97 -1.16
C PHE A 225 23.55 -7.52 -1.55
N GLU A 226 24.81 -7.25 -1.85
CA GLU A 226 25.31 -5.94 -2.27
C GLU A 226 25.04 -5.69 -3.76
N ILE A 227 24.64 -4.46 -4.10
CA ILE A 227 24.63 -3.93 -5.47
C ILE A 227 25.51 -2.69 -5.45
N SER A 228 26.75 -2.86 -5.92
CA SER A 228 27.79 -1.82 -5.88
C SER A 228 27.68 -0.79 -7.01
N ASP A 229 26.89 -1.09 -8.03
CA ASP A 229 26.73 -0.32 -9.26
C ASP A 229 25.28 0.15 -9.49
N ASN A 230 24.55 0.49 -8.43
CA ASN A 230 23.17 0.98 -8.59
C ASN A 230 23.18 2.42 -9.13
N PRO A 231 22.53 2.70 -10.28
CA PRO A 231 22.58 4.03 -10.91
C PRO A 231 21.80 5.12 -10.14
N SER A 232 20.93 4.75 -9.20
CA SER A 232 20.11 5.69 -8.43
C SER A 232 20.69 6.02 -7.05
N PHE A 233 21.48 5.10 -6.49
CA PHE A 233 21.92 5.15 -5.09
C PHE A 233 23.41 4.86 -4.90
N GLY A 234 24.15 4.45 -5.93
CA GLY A 234 25.53 3.99 -5.81
C GLY A 234 25.62 2.61 -5.17
N ASN A 235 26.47 2.45 -4.15
CA ASN A 235 26.62 1.17 -3.46
C ASN A 235 25.54 0.99 -2.37
N ILE A 236 24.69 -0.04 -2.50
CA ILE A 236 23.61 -0.35 -1.57
C ILE A 236 23.51 -1.84 -1.29
N TRP A 237 22.72 -2.20 -0.27
CA TRP A 237 22.31 -3.58 -0.03
C TRP A 237 20.81 -3.73 -0.28
N VAL A 238 20.40 -4.87 -0.81
CA VAL A 238 18.99 -5.15 -1.09
C VAL A 238 18.59 -6.49 -0.52
N ALA A 239 17.34 -6.61 -0.05
CA ALA A 239 16.68 -7.88 0.15
C ALA A 239 15.81 -8.19 -1.07
N ASN A 240 15.97 -9.35 -1.70
CA ASN A 240 15.25 -9.70 -2.93
C ASN A 240 14.70 -11.14 -2.93
N MET A 241 13.99 -11.52 -4.00
CA MET A 241 13.02 -12.62 -4.14
C MET A 241 11.62 -12.20 -3.67
N ARG A 242 11.06 -11.13 -4.25
CA ARG A 242 9.76 -10.55 -3.88
C ARG A 242 8.68 -11.62 -3.60
N SER A 243 8.12 -11.57 -2.39
CA SER A 243 7.00 -12.41 -1.97
C SER A 243 5.69 -11.94 -2.59
N LYS A 244 4.90 -12.89 -3.09
CA LYS A 244 3.49 -12.66 -3.46
C LYS A 244 2.64 -12.14 -2.30
N ASP A 245 3.03 -12.43 -1.06
CA ASP A 245 2.28 -12.07 0.15
C ASP A 245 1.98 -10.56 0.26
N ASP A 246 2.87 -9.72 -0.27
CA ASP A 246 2.75 -8.26 -0.25
C ASP A 246 2.07 -7.70 -1.51
N VAL A 247 2.01 -8.48 -2.59
CA VAL A 247 1.50 -8.05 -3.90
C VAL A 247 0.02 -7.66 -3.91
N PRO A 248 -0.92 -8.29 -3.18
CA PRO A 248 -2.31 -7.85 -3.23
C PRO A 248 -2.46 -6.42 -2.70
N TYR A 249 -1.63 -5.99 -1.75
CA TYR A 249 -1.67 -4.63 -1.19
C TYR A 249 -1.14 -3.58 -2.17
N LEU A 250 -0.11 -3.93 -2.97
CA LEU A 250 0.34 -3.10 -4.09
C LEU A 250 -0.79 -2.87 -5.10
N PHE A 251 -1.47 -3.95 -5.49
CA PHE A 251 -2.56 -3.91 -6.47
C PHE A 251 -3.76 -3.15 -5.91
N ASN A 252 -4.11 -3.36 -4.65
CA ASN A 252 -5.22 -2.68 -3.98
C ASN A 252 -4.97 -1.16 -3.84
N ALA A 253 -3.72 -0.72 -3.74
CA ALA A 253 -3.38 0.70 -3.66
C ALA A 253 -3.53 1.46 -4.99
N LEU A 254 -3.51 0.77 -6.14
CA LEU A 254 -3.51 1.41 -7.46
C LEU A 254 -4.67 2.40 -7.68
N PRO A 255 -5.94 2.10 -7.33
CA PRO A 255 -7.04 3.03 -7.54
C PRO A 255 -6.87 4.33 -6.76
N MET A 256 -6.44 4.25 -5.49
CA MET A 256 -6.25 5.43 -4.65
C MET A 256 -5.06 6.28 -5.15
N VAL A 257 -3.93 5.65 -5.49
CA VAL A 257 -2.79 6.38 -6.07
C VAL A 257 -3.17 7.04 -7.40
N THR A 258 -3.95 6.35 -8.24
CA THR A 258 -4.48 6.92 -9.50
C THR A 258 -5.37 8.13 -9.23
N ARG A 259 -6.25 8.06 -8.23
CA ARG A 259 -7.08 9.21 -7.85
C ARG A 259 -6.23 10.40 -7.39
N ALA A 260 -5.19 10.17 -6.59
CA ALA A 260 -4.24 11.21 -6.19
C ALA A 260 -3.50 11.84 -7.39
N TYR A 261 -3.09 11.05 -8.39
CA TYR A 261 -2.49 11.58 -9.62
C TYR A 261 -3.38 12.61 -10.33
N TYR A 262 -4.70 12.37 -10.37
CA TYR A 262 -5.66 13.26 -11.03
C TYR A 262 -6.10 14.44 -10.14
N GLN A 263 -6.28 14.22 -8.83
CA GLN A 263 -7.00 15.16 -7.96
C GLN A 263 -6.11 15.94 -6.98
N ALA A 264 -4.87 15.48 -6.70
CA ALA A 264 -4.00 16.16 -5.74
C ALA A 264 -3.65 17.57 -6.22
N SER A 265 -3.82 18.56 -5.35
CA SER A 265 -3.43 19.94 -5.65
C SER A 265 -1.90 20.13 -5.64
N ASP A 266 -1.19 19.42 -4.77
CA ASP A 266 0.27 19.40 -4.73
C ASP A 266 0.88 18.59 -5.89
N HIS A 267 1.62 19.30 -6.75
CA HIS A 267 2.40 18.72 -7.84
C HIS A 267 3.41 17.64 -7.40
N LYS A 268 3.95 17.70 -6.17
CA LYS A 268 4.89 16.68 -5.68
C LYS A 268 4.17 15.35 -5.45
N VAL A 269 2.97 15.38 -4.88
CA VAL A 269 2.12 14.20 -4.72
C VAL A 269 1.74 13.62 -6.08
N ARG A 270 1.36 14.46 -7.05
CA ARG A 270 1.05 14.01 -8.40
C ARG A 270 2.24 13.32 -9.08
N ALA A 271 3.44 13.90 -8.97
CA ALA A 271 4.66 13.33 -9.53
C ALA A 271 5.04 11.99 -8.87
N ALA A 272 4.90 11.89 -7.54
CA ALA A 272 5.13 10.64 -6.82
C ALA A 272 4.10 9.56 -7.24
N ALA A 273 2.83 9.94 -7.39
CA ALA A 273 1.77 9.04 -7.83
C ALA A 273 1.98 8.56 -9.28
N GLU A 274 2.37 9.46 -10.19
CA GLU A 274 2.71 9.13 -11.58
C GLU A 274 3.82 8.06 -11.65
N LEU A 275 4.90 8.27 -10.89
CA LEU A 275 6.01 7.35 -10.84
C LEU A 275 5.63 5.99 -10.22
N TYR A 276 4.85 6.00 -9.13
CA TYR A 276 4.31 4.77 -8.55
C TYR A 276 3.48 3.98 -9.55
N ILE A 277 2.57 4.66 -10.28
CA ILE A 277 1.70 4.04 -11.27
C ILE A 277 2.53 3.38 -12.37
N GLU A 278 3.52 4.08 -12.93
CA GLU A 278 4.39 3.52 -13.96
C GLU A 278 5.08 2.24 -13.47
N TYR A 279 5.75 2.31 -12.33
CA TYR A 279 6.54 1.19 -11.82
C TYR A 279 5.69 0.00 -11.39
N LEU A 280 4.54 0.23 -10.75
CA LEU A 280 3.63 -0.84 -10.38
C LEU A 280 3.02 -1.53 -11.62
N ARG A 281 2.62 -0.74 -12.62
CA ARG A 281 2.05 -1.31 -13.85
C ARG A 281 3.09 -2.12 -14.61
N GLY A 282 4.31 -1.60 -14.77
CA GLY A 282 5.40 -2.35 -15.39
C GLY A 282 5.73 -3.64 -14.64
N PHE A 283 5.75 -3.61 -13.30
CA PHE A 283 5.97 -4.79 -12.47
C PHE A 283 4.89 -5.84 -12.71
N SER A 284 3.65 -5.39 -12.77
CA SER A 284 2.50 -6.25 -12.96
C SER A 284 2.40 -6.83 -14.39
N GLN A 285 2.73 -6.04 -15.42
CA GLN A 285 2.88 -6.52 -16.80
C GLN A 285 3.97 -7.59 -16.89
N SER A 286 5.12 -7.37 -16.23
CA SER A 286 6.20 -8.35 -16.19
C SER A 286 5.75 -9.69 -15.62
N ILE A 287 4.86 -9.70 -14.61
CA ILE A 287 4.33 -10.97 -14.07
C ILE A 287 3.51 -11.71 -15.13
N VAL A 288 2.59 -11.01 -15.80
CA VAL A 288 1.73 -11.61 -16.84
C VAL A 288 2.56 -12.12 -18.02
N ASP A 289 3.57 -11.36 -18.44
CA ASP A 289 4.40 -11.67 -19.60
C ASP A 289 5.42 -12.78 -19.35
N ASN A 290 5.65 -13.16 -18.09
CA ASN A 290 6.55 -14.23 -17.68
C ASN A 290 5.76 -15.39 -17.04
N ASP A 291 4.66 -15.76 -17.67
CA ASP A 291 3.81 -16.89 -17.29
C ASP A 291 3.40 -16.82 -15.81
N TRP A 292 2.94 -15.65 -15.35
CA TRP A 292 2.49 -15.43 -13.97
C TRP A 292 3.57 -15.58 -12.89
N ASN A 293 4.85 -15.50 -13.27
CA ASN A 293 5.98 -15.54 -12.35
C ASN A 293 6.54 -14.15 -12.06
N ILE A 294 6.86 -13.90 -10.79
CA ILE A 294 7.52 -12.68 -10.33
C ILE A 294 9.01 -12.82 -10.61
N LEU A 295 9.52 -11.99 -11.52
CA LEU A 295 10.96 -11.93 -11.81
C LEU A 295 11.74 -11.34 -10.63
N THR A 296 12.93 -11.88 -10.42
CA THR A 296 13.90 -11.46 -9.41
C THR A 296 15.29 -11.30 -10.03
N LYS A 297 16.24 -10.78 -9.26
CA LYS A 297 17.68 -10.78 -9.55
C LYS A 297 18.43 -11.34 -8.36
N TYR A 298 19.48 -12.09 -8.61
CA TYR A 298 20.46 -12.46 -7.59
C TYR A 298 21.69 -11.56 -7.70
N GLU A 299 22.77 -11.90 -6.99
CA GLU A 299 24.02 -11.13 -6.98
C GLU A 299 24.65 -10.99 -8.39
N ASP A 300 24.40 -11.96 -9.27
CA ASP A 300 24.84 -11.93 -10.67
C ASP A 300 24.15 -10.84 -11.51
N GLY A 301 23.07 -10.24 -11.01
CA GLY A 301 22.28 -9.21 -11.69
C GLY A 301 21.40 -9.73 -12.82
N VAL A 302 21.34 -11.03 -13.06
CA VAL A 302 20.54 -11.59 -14.16
C VAL A 302 19.09 -11.73 -13.71
N ALA A 303 18.17 -11.14 -14.47
CA ALA A 303 16.74 -11.29 -14.21
C ALA A 303 16.30 -12.73 -14.50
N THR A 304 15.63 -13.35 -13.54
CA THR A 304 15.20 -14.75 -13.59
C THR A 304 13.93 -14.98 -12.77
N ILE A 305 13.27 -16.11 -12.96
CA ILE A 305 12.25 -16.61 -12.02
C ILE A 305 12.97 -17.03 -10.73
N SER A 306 12.40 -16.63 -9.59
CA SER A 306 12.91 -17.03 -8.28
C SER A 306 12.80 -18.54 -8.10
N VAL A 307 13.83 -19.18 -7.58
CA VAL A 307 13.85 -20.64 -7.33
C VAL A 307 13.96 -20.96 -5.84
N ASP A 308 13.37 -22.08 -5.42
CA ASP A 308 13.60 -22.67 -4.10
C ASP A 308 14.95 -23.40 -4.09
N ALA A 309 15.98 -22.66 -3.70
CA ALA A 309 17.36 -23.15 -3.65
C ALA A 309 17.61 -24.23 -2.57
N THR A 310 16.61 -24.55 -1.74
CA THR A 310 16.71 -25.65 -0.76
C THR A 310 16.33 -27.01 -1.32
N ARG A 311 15.80 -27.06 -2.55
CA ARG A 311 15.44 -28.30 -3.24
C ARG A 311 16.40 -28.56 -4.40
N GLU A 312 16.82 -29.81 -4.56
CA GLU A 312 17.85 -30.21 -5.55
C GLU A 312 17.51 -29.80 -6.99
N SER A 313 16.22 -29.75 -7.35
CA SER A 313 15.77 -29.36 -8.68
C SER A 313 15.63 -27.86 -8.89
N ASN A 314 15.88 -27.02 -7.87
CA ASN A 314 15.64 -25.57 -7.88
C ASN A 314 14.31 -25.20 -8.56
N PRO A 315 13.17 -25.77 -8.12
CA PRO A 315 11.88 -25.46 -8.73
C PRO A 315 11.56 -23.97 -8.53
N PRO A 316 10.65 -23.38 -9.33
CA PRO A 316 10.12 -22.05 -9.04
C PRO A 316 9.72 -21.94 -7.56
N ALA A 317 10.09 -20.84 -6.93
CA ALA A 317 9.71 -20.58 -5.54
C ALA A 317 8.21 -20.25 -5.50
N ASP A 318 7.49 -20.87 -4.58
CA ASP A 318 6.05 -20.60 -4.36
C ASP A 318 5.76 -19.10 -4.18
N LEU A 319 6.61 -18.44 -3.41
CA LEU A 319 6.46 -17.01 -3.14
C LEU A 319 6.64 -16.12 -4.38
N GLY A 320 7.24 -16.64 -5.45
CA GLY A 320 7.49 -15.93 -6.70
C GLY A 320 6.58 -16.35 -7.85
N SER A 321 5.49 -17.09 -7.61
CA SER A 321 4.62 -17.62 -8.66
C SER A 321 3.15 -17.57 -8.29
N PHE A 322 2.29 -17.29 -9.28
CA PHE A 322 0.83 -17.42 -9.18
C PHE A 322 0.28 -18.63 -9.94
N GLU A 323 1.13 -19.54 -10.41
CA GLU A 323 0.71 -20.70 -11.20
C GLU A 323 1.24 -22.04 -10.67
N ILE A 324 2.21 -22.02 -9.75
CA ILE A 324 2.90 -23.21 -9.25
C ILE A 324 1.94 -24.29 -8.72
N TRP A 325 0.80 -23.88 -8.17
CA TRP A 325 -0.20 -24.77 -7.58
C TRP A 325 -1.21 -25.33 -8.58
N GLU A 326 -1.23 -24.86 -9.84
CA GLU A 326 -2.22 -25.31 -10.82
C GLU A 326 -2.12 -26.82 -11.13
N SER A 327 -0.90 -27.36 -11.09
CA SER A 327 -0.67 -28.79 -11.33
C SER A 327 -1.26 -29.70 -10.24
N LEU A 328 -1.40 -29.20 -9.00
CA LEU A 328 -1.87 -29.97 -7.85
C LEU A 328 -3.35 -29.70 -7.53
N TRP A 329 -3.79 -28.45 -7.67
CA TRP A 329 -5.12 -27.99 -7.26
C TRP A 329 -6.05 -27.66 -8.43
N GLY A 330 -5.56 -27.81 -9.66
CA GLY A 330 -6.30 -27.53 -10.88
C GLY A 330 -6.04 -26.14 -11.44
N PRO A 331 -6.46 -25.90 -12.70
CA PRO A 331 -6.31 -24.59 -13.32
C PRO A 331 -7.06 -23.55 -12.48
N ASN A 332 -6.46 -22.36 -12.30
CA ASN A 332 -7.02 -21.27 -11.49
C ASN A 332 -6.89 -21.43 -9.96
N ALA A 333 -5.94 -22.23 -9.46
CA ALA A 333 -5.66 -22.34 -8.01
C ALA A 333 -5.41 -20.98 -7.35
N GLU A 334 -4.74 -20.04 -8.03
CA GLU A 334 -4.48 -18.68 -7.56
C GLU A 334 -5.08 -17.62 -8.50
N CYS A 335 -6.29 -17.88 -9.00
CA CYS A 335 -6.93 -17.08 -10.04
C CYS A 335 -7.00 -15.58 -9.69
N ASN A 336 -7.33 -15.25 -8.44
CA ASN A 336 -7.45 -13.85 -8.00
C ASN A 336 -6.11 -13.10 -8.11
N ALA A 337 -4.99 -13.77 -7.86
CA ALA A 337 -3.66 -13.17 -8.00
C ALA A 337 -3.32 -12.90 -9.47
N GLN A 338 -3.60 -13.86 -10.34
CA GLN A 338 -3.44 -13.73 -11.79
C GLN A 338 -4.34 -12.61 -12.35
N LEU A 339 -5.62 -12.59 -11.97
CA LEU A 339 -6.58 -11.54 -12.36
C LEU A 339 -6.13 -10.16 -11.87
N GLY A 340 -5.71 -10.04 -10.61
CA GLY A 340 -5.19 -8.80 -10.03
C GLY A 340 -3.95 -8.28 -10.78
N ALA A 341 -3.04 -9.18 -11.20
CA ALA A 341 -1.88 -8.81 -12.00
C ALA A 341 -2.28 -8.34 -13.41
N ALA A 342 -3.14 -9.08 -14.11
CA ALA A 342 -3.60 -8.69 -15.44
C ALA A 342 -4.32 -7.32 -15.42
N MET A 343 -5.17 -7.09 -14.43
CA MET A 343 -5.91 -5.84 -14.29
C MET A 343 -5.02 -4.68 -13.86
N THR A 344 -4.06 -4.89 -12.97
CA THR A 344 -3.10 -3.85 -12.57
C THR A 344 -2.20 -3.47 -13.75
N GLY A 345 -1.58 -4.46 -14.41
CA GLY A 345 -0.66 -4.22 -15.52
C GLY A 345 -1.34 -3.67 -16.77
N TYR A 346 -2.44 -4.29 -17.19
CA TYR A 346 -3.05 -4.05 -18.51
C TYR A 346 -4.48 -3.51 -18.50
N GLY A 347 -5.20 -3.61 -17.38
CA GLY A 347 -6.60 -3.22 -17.30
C GLY A 347 -7.57 -4.17 -18.01
N TYR A 348 -7.16 -5.40 -18.33
CA TYR A 348 -8.03 -6.46 -18.84
C TYR A 348 -7.73 -7.78 -18.10
N THR A 349 -8.62 -8.77 -18.24
CA THR A 349 -8.61 -9.99 -17.41
C THR A 349 -7.62 -11.07 -17.84
N ALA A 350 -6.90 -10.88 -18.94
CA ALA A 350 -6.05 -11.87 -19.61
C ALA A 350 -6.67 -13.28 -19.72
N GLY A 351 -7.98 -13.35 -19.99
CA GLY A 351 -8.70 -14.63 -20.15
C GLY A 351 -9.12 -15.30 -18.84
N LYS A 352 -8.81 -14.71 -17.67
CA LYS A 352 -9.22 -15.23 -16.35
C LYS A 352 -10.68 -14.94 -15.98
N GLY A 353 -11.35 -14.05 -16.72
CA GLY A 353 -12.73 -13.66 -16.42
C GLY A 353 -12.84 -12.95 -15.07
N ASP A 354 -13.80 -13.37 -14.25
CA ASP A 354 -14.00 -12.94 -12.87
C ASP A 354 -13.57 -14.00 -11.84
N CYS A 355 -12.89 -15.06 -12.28
CA CYS A 355 -12.47 -16.16 -11.42
C CYS A 355 -13.63 -16.85 -10.66
N ASP A 356 -14.79 -17.05 -11.31
CA ASP A 356 -16.02 -17.56 -10.68
C ASP A 356 -16.40 -16.69 -9.46
N GLY A 357 -16.54 -15.38 -9.69
CA GLY A 357 -16.68 -14.39 -8.63
C GLY A 357 -15.57 -14.44 -7.58
N GLY A 358 -14.34 -14.74 -7.98
CA GLY A 358 -13.19 -14.87 -7.08
C GLY A 358 -13.25 -16.09 -6.14
N LYS A 359 -14.05 -17.11 -6.46
CA LYS A 359 -14.09 -18.40 -5.76
C LYS A 359 -13.25 -19.49 -6.44
N ALA A 360 -12.82 -19.28 -7.68
CA ALA A 360 -11.86 -20.18 -8.31
C ALA A 360 -10.58 -20.23 -7.47
N GLY A 361 -10.17 -21.45 -7.06
CA GLY A 361 -9.06 -21.65 -6.13
C GLY A 361 -9.45 -21.82 -4.67
N TRP A 362 -10.74 -21.69 -4.29
CA TRP A 362 -11.18 -21.78 -2.88
C TRP A 362 -10.68 -23.02 -2.12
N ALA A 363 -10.64 -24.20 -2.77
CA ALA A 363 -10.11 -25.41 -2.14
C ALA A 363 -8.61 -25.31 -1.80
N PHE A 364 -7.82 -24.68 -2.68
CA PHE A 364 -6.42 -24.39 -2.41
C PHE A 364 -6.27 -23.34 -1.30
N GLU A 365 -7.09 -22.29 -1.33
CA GLU A 365 -7.07 -21.25 -0.29
C GLU A 365 -7.39 -21.84 1.10
N LEU A 366 -8.36 -22.76 1.20
CA LEU A 366 -8.65 -23.49 2.44
C LEU A 366 -7.47 -24.35 2.90
N PHE A 367 -6.78 -25.01 1.97
CA PHE A 367 -5.56 -25.75 2.30
C PHE A 367 -4.46 -24.81 2.82
N ALA A 368 -4.19 -23.72 2.12
CA ALA A 368 -3.16 -22.76 2.49
C ALA A 368 -3.46 -22.12 3.85
N THR A 369 -4.68 -21.65 4.06
CA THR A 369 -5.14 -21.08 5.36
C THR A 369 -5.14 -22.11 6.48
N GLY A 370 -5.38 -23.40 6.18
CA GLY A 370 -5.19 -24.52 7.10
C GLY A 370 -3.75 -24.73 7.54
N THR A 371 -2.79 -24.59 6.62
CA THR A 371 -1.36 -24.75 6.96
C THR A 371 -0.81 -23.58 7.77
N HIS A 372 -1.21 -22.34 7.43
CA HIS A 372 -0.74 -21.14 8.10
C HIS A 372 -1.82 -20.05 8.09
N TYR A 373 -2.16 -19.53 9.26
CA TYR A 373 -3.20 -18.51 9.44
C TYR A 373 -2.99 -17.25 8.56
N PHE A 374 -1.75 -16.74 8.45
CA PHE A 374 -1.47 -15.50 7.72
C PHE A 374 -1.89 -15.54 6.23
N ASN A 375 -2.11 -16.72 5.66
CA ASN A 375 -2.59 -16.88 4.29
C ASN A 375 -3.98 -16.28 4.07
N TYR A 376 -4.79 -16.10 5.13
CA TYR A 376 -6.07 -15.38 5.02
C TYR A 376 -5.85 -13.97 4.46
N ASN A 377 -4.87 -13.26 5.00
CA ASN A 377 -4.52 -11.91 4.58
C ASN A 377 -3.96 -11.84 3.16
N ILE A 378 -3.50 -12.94 2.58
CA ILE A 378 -2.95 -12.95 1.21
C ILE A 378 -4.11 -13.12 0.22
N TYR A 379 -4.82 -14.24 0.32
CA TYR A 379 -5.84 -14.60 -0.68
C TYR A 379 -7.09 -13.73 -0.59
N ASN A 380 -7.50 -13.34 0.61
CA ASN A 380 -8.64 -12.43 0.75
C ASN A 380 -8.34 -11.05 0.14
N TYR A 381 -7.13 -10.51 0.33
CA TYR A 381 -6.77 -9.23 -0.27
C TYR A 381 -6.51 -9.33 -1.78
N PHE A 382 -6.12 -10.49 -2.32
CA PHE A 382 -6.12 -10.66 -3.78
C PHE A 382 -7.53 -10.53 -4.37
N HIS A 383 -8.54 -11.06 -3.68
CA HIS A 383 -9.93 -10.87 -4.09
C HIS A 383 -10.32 -9.38 -4.04
N VAL A 384 -10.02 -8.68 -2.94
CA VAL A 384 -10.32 -7.24 -2.81
C VAL A 384 -9.56 -6.42 -3.87
N ALA A 385 -8.30 -6.72 -4.12
CA ALA A 385 -7.50 -6.04 -5.14
C ALA A 385 -8.02 -6.28 -6.56
N ALA A 386 -8.49 -7.50 -6.87
CA ALA A 386 -9.15 -7.80 -8.14
C ALA A 386 -10.43 -6.97 -8.31
N LEU A 387 -11.25 -6.83 -7.26
CA LEU A 387 -12.43 -5.97 -7.27
C LEU A 387 -12.05 -4.50 -7.45
N ALA A 388 -11.08 -4.00 -6.67
CA ALA A 388 -10.63 -2.62 -6.68
C ALA A 388 -10.11 -2.20 -8.08
N THR A 389 -9.33 -3.07 -8.72
CA THR A 389 -8.81 -2.84 -10.08
C THR A 389 -9.89 -3.04 -11.15
N ALA A 390 -10.85 -3.96 -10.97
CA ALA A 390 -12.00 -4.07 -11.85
C ALA A 390 -12.86 -2.79 -11.86
N ASN A 391 -13.08 -2.19 -10.69
CA ASN A 391 -13.74 -0.90 -10.55
C ASN A 391 -12.95 0.23 -11.22
N LEU A 392 -11.63 0.29 -11.00
CA LEU A 392 -10.76 1.29 -11.62
C LEU A 392 -10.89 1.32 -13.15
N TRP A 393 -10.91 0.14 -13.79
CA TRP A 393 -10.95 0.02 -15.24
C TRP A 393 -12.38 -0.04 -15.82
N GLY A 394 -13.41 0.14 -14.99
CA GLY A 394 -14.81 0.08 -15.41
C GLY A 394 -15.22 -1.29 -15.97
N ARG A 395 -14.65 -2.39 -15.45
CA ARG A 395 -15.04 -3.77 -15.81
C ARG A 395 -16.24 -4.21 -14.97
N THR A 396 -17.39 -3.60 -15.22
CA THR A 396 -18.59 -3.72 -14.40
C THR A 396 -19.08 -5.16 -14.20
N ASP A 397 -19.06 -6.00 -15.24
CA ASP A 397 -19.47 -7.41 -15.11
C ASP A 397 -18.52 -8.22 -14.21
N VAL A 398 -17.20 -7.98 -14.33
CA VAL A 398 -16.18 -8.62 -13.49
C VAL A 398 -16.29 -8.13 -12.05
N ALA A 399 -16.42 -6.82 -11.86
CA ALA A 399 -16.57 -6.21 -10.55
C ALA A 399 -17.84 -6.69 -9.84
N ARG A 400 -18.97 -6.84 -10.55
CA ARG A 400 -20.19 -7.43 -10.00
C ARG A 400 -19.98 -8.87 -9.53
N GLY A 401 -19.39 -9.73 -10.36
CA GLY A 401 -19.13 -11.12 -10.00
C GLY A 401 -18.21 -11.27 -8.78
N LEU A 402 -17.13 -10.49 -8.72
CA LEU A 402 -16.23 -10.46 -7.57
C LEU A 402 -16.93 -9.97 -6.30
N ASN A 403 -17.78 -8.95 -6.40
CA ASN A 403 -18.55 -8.45 -5.26
C ASN A 403 -19.53 -9.52 -4.72
N GLU A 404 -20.23 -10.23 -5.61
CA GLU A 404 -21.10 -11.35 -5.24
C GLU A 404 -20.32 -12.48 -4.54
N GLY A 405 -19.11 -12.80 -5.01
CA GLY A 405 -18.29 -13.82 -4.36
C GLY A 405 -17.63 -13.36 -3.05
N LEU A 406 -17.39 -12.05 -2.85
CA LEU A 406 -17.05 -11.53 -1.53
C LEU A 406 -18.19 -11.77 -0.54
N ALA A 407 -19.46 -11.66 -0.96
CA ALA A 407 -20.58 -11.96 -0.07
C ALA A 407 -20.57 -13.42 0.40
N PHE A 408 -20.29 -14.37 -0.49
CA PHE A 408 -20.05 -15.76 -0.13
C PHE A 408 -18.85 -15.90 0.83
N ARG A 409 -17.72 -15.27 0.50
CA ARG A 409 -16.49 -15.38 1.28
C ARG A 409 -16.66 -14.89 2.73
N PHE A 410 -17.26 -13.72 2.92
CA PHE A 410 -17.47 -13.16 4.25
C PHE A 410 -18.50 -13.96 5.06
N ASP A 411 -19.53 -14.53 4.41
CA ASP A 411 -20.43 -15.48 5.08
C ASP A 411 -19.67 -16.71 5.62
N GLN A 412 -18.72 -17.24 4.84
CA GLN A 412 -17.85 -18.32 5.32
C GLN A 412 -16.97 -17.86 6.48
N LEU A 413 -16.30 -16.71 6.37
CA LEU A 413 -15.38 -16.23 7.41
C LEU A 413 -16.09 -15.87 8.72
N MET A 414 -17.33 -15.39 8.67
CA MET A 414 -18.08 -14.99 9.87
C MET A 414 -18.86 -16.13 10.50
N HIS A 415 -19.41 -17.05 9.70
CA HIS A 415 -20.42 -18.00 10.18
C HIS A 415 -20.02 -19.48 10.07
N ASN A 416 -18.98 -19.81 9.30
CA ASN A 416 -18.57 -21.20 9.13
C ASN A 416 -17.50 -21.59 10.17
N SER A 417 -17.93 -22.32 11.21
CA SER A 417 -17.04 -22.84 12.26
C SER A 417 -16.00 -23.85 11.78
N ASP A 418 -16.17 -24.43 10.59
CA ASP A 418 -15.22 -25.38 10.01
C ASP A 418 -14.07 -24.67 9.25
N MET A 419 -14.08 -23.33 9.22
CA MET A 419 -12.98 -22.56 8.65
C MET A 419 -11.69 -22.79 9.48
N PRO A 420 -10.54 -23.03 8.83
CA PRO A 420 -9.29 -23.32 9.53
C PRO A 420 -8.79 -22.13 10.36
N ASN A 421 -8.14 -22.41 11.49
CA ASN A 421 -7.46 -21.39 12.32
C ASN A 421 -8.36 -20.21 12.72
N THR A 422 -9.66 -20.45 12.90
CA THR A 422 -10.64 -19.45 13.39
C THR A 422 -10.41 -19.04 14.84
N ASP A 423 -9.61 -19.81 15.58
CA ASP A 423 -9.18 -19.57 16.95
C ASP A 423 -7.88 -18.75 17.09
N ASP A 424 -7.24 -18.36 15.97
CA ASP A 424 -6.08 -17.47 16.02
C ASP A 424 -6.47 -16.10 16.61
N ILE A 425 -5.64 -15.58 17.52
CA ILE A 425 -5.87 -14.33 18.23
C ILE A 425 -6.02 -13.10 17.31
N GLN A 426 -5.58 -13.20 16.05
CA GLN A 426 -5.68 -12.16 15.02
C GLN A 426 -6.95 -12.27 14.19
N TYR A 427 -7.66 -13.41 14.20
CA TYR A 427 -8.74 -13.73 13.27
C TYR A 427 -9.77 -12.62 13.16
N SER A 428 -10.32 -12.21 14.30
CA SER A 428 -11.40 -11.23 14.34
C SER A 428 -10.97 -9.83 13.93
N SER A 429 -9.79 -9.36 14.35
CA SER A 429 -9.30 -8.03 13.99
C SER A 429 -8.89 -7.95 12.51
N ASP A 430 -8.23 -8.97 11.96
CA ASP A 430 -7.89 -9.02 10.53
C ASP A 430 -9.15 -9.06 9.66
N LEU A 431 -10.20 -9.78 10.10
CA LEU A 431 -11.50 -9.80 9.41
C LEU A 431 -12.16 -8.41 9.38
N ALA A 432 -12.08 -7.63 10.46
CA ALA A 432 -12.58 -6.26 10.49
C ALA A 432 -11.83 -5.34 9.49
N GLY A 433 -10.50 -5.48 9.40
CA GLY A 433 -9.69 -4.77 8.41
C GLY A 433 -10.06 -5.12 6.97
N LEU A 434 -10.24 -6.42 6.71
CA LEU A 434 -10.65 -6.92 5.40
C LEU A 434 -12.05 -6.44 4.99
N LEU A 435 -13.04 -6.49 5.89
CA LEU A 435 -14.39 -5.99 5.64
C LEU A 435 -14.37 -4.50 5.26
N LEU A 436 -13.60 -3.68 6.00
CA LEU A 436 -13.48 -2.26 5.70
C LEU A 436 -12.79 -2.01 4.35
N SER A 437 -11.74 -2.76 4.04
CA SER A 437 -11.07 -2.67 2.73
C SER A 437 -12.02 -3.07 1.59
N ALA A 438 -12.84 -4.11 1.76
CA ALA A 438 -13.84 -4.51 0.77
C ALA A 438 -14.95 -3.45 0.60
N ALA A 439 -15.46 -2.89 1.71
CA ALA A 439 -16.51 -1.88 1.70
C ALA A 439 -16.07 -0.58 1.01
N THR A 440 -14.77 -0.26 1.10
CA THR A 440 -14.14 0.85 0.37
C THR A 440 -14.28 0.69 -1.15
N HIS A 441 -14.34 -0.54 -1.65
CA HIS A 441 -14.49 -0.85 -3.07
C HIS A 441 -15.90 -1.36 -3.44
N GLY A 442 -16.91 -1.00 -2.65
CA GLY A 442 -18.32 -1.18 -2.99
C GLY A 442 -18.94 -2.48 -2.50
N TYR A 443 -18.29 -3.20 -1.61
CA TYR A 443 -18.95 -4.28 -0.89
C TYR A 443 -20.05 -3.73 0.05
N PRO A 444 -21.31 -4.19 -0.04
CA PRO A 444 -22.38 -3.74 0.84
C PRO A 444 -22.31 -4.45 2.19
N LEU A 445 -21.99 -3.70 3.25
CA LEU A 445 -21.92 -4.23 4.61
C LEU A 445 -23.31 -4.58 5.16
N THR A 446 -23.42 -5.72 5.85
CA THR A 446 -24.54 -5.99 6.74
C THR A 446 -24.39 -5.24 8.07
N ALA A 447 -25.43 -5.28 8.91
CA ALA A 447 -25.36 -4.64 10.22
C ALA A 447 -24.38 -5.36 11.17
N GLU A 448 -24.33 -6.70 11.10
CA GLU A 448 -23.36 -7.50 11.85
C GLU A 448 -21.91 -7.18 11.46
N GLU A 449 -21.62 -7.07 10.16
CA GLU A 449 -20.29 -6.69 9.66
C GLU A 449 -19.90 -5.26 10.08
N ALA A 450 -20.85 -4.32 10.01
CA ALA A 450 -20.66 -2.96 10.51
C ALA A 450 -20.34 -2.93 12.01
N GLN A 451 -21.05 -3.71 12.82
CA GLN A 451 -20.79 -3.84 14.26
C GLN A 451 -19.43 -4.47 14.54
N HIS A 452 -19.04 -5.50 13.78
CA HIS A 452 -17.73 -6.14 13.88
C HIS A 452 -16.58 -5.15 13.60
N ILE A 453 -16.72 -4.29 12.58
CA ILE A 453 -15.77 -3.20 12.33
C ILE A 453 -15.72 -2.24 13.53
N MET A 454 -16.88 -1.82 14.05
CA MET A 454 -16.94 -0.88 15.18
C MET A 454 -16.29 -1.43 16.45
N GLU A 455 -16.50 -2.71 16.74
CA GLU A 455 -15.91 -3.40 17.89
C GLU A 455 -14.38 -3.33 17.84
N TRP A 456 -13.78 -3.85 16.77
CA TRP A 456 -12.33 -4.00 16.70
C TRP A 456 -11.59 -2.67 16.50
N TYR A 457 -12.12 -1.75 15.71
CA TYR A 457 -11.52 -0.40 15.60
C TYR A 457 -11.68 0.40 16.90
N GLY A 458 -12.81 0.24 17.60
CA GLY A 458 -13.06 0.89 18.88
C GLY A 458 -12.11 0.38 19.95
N ALA A 459 -12.02 -0.93 20.13
CA ALA A 459 -11.12 -1.58 21.09
C ALA A 459 -9.65 -1.25 20.81
N SER A 460 -9.25 -1.26 19.54
CA SER A 460 -7.87 -0.92 19.13
C SER A 460 -7.53 0.54 19.37
N SER A 461 -8.49 1.45 19.19
CA SER A 461 -8.30 2.87 19.51
C SER A 461 -8.03 3.08 21.01
N ASP A 462 -8.78 2.38 21.87
CA ASP A 462 -8.59 2.43 23.32
C ASP A 462 -7.25 1.79 23.73
N TRP A 463 -6.85 0.70 23.08
CA TRP A 463 -5.56 0.04 23.32
C TRP A 463 -4.36 0.94 22.95
N TYR A 464 -4.32 1.43 21.71
CA TYR A 464 -3.17 2.17 21.21
C TYR A 464 -2.99 3.55 21.86
N ARG A 465 -4.06 4.19 22.34
CA ARG A 465 -3.97 5.45 23.09
C ARG A 465 -3.26 5.29 24.44
N GLN A 466 -3.12 4.08 24.97
CA GLN A 466 -2.38 3.81 26.20
C GLN A 466 -0.87 3.78 26.00
N TRP A 467 -0.39 3.61 24.76
CA TRP A 467 1.05 3.56 24.48
C TRP A 467 1.66 4.96 24.58
N PRO A 468 2.68 5.20 25.43
CA PRO A 468 3.16 6.55 25.72
C PRO A 468 4.25 7.05 24.76
N HIS A 469 4.67 6.22 23.79
CA HIS A 469 5.87 6.46 22.97
C HIS A 469 5.57 6.95 21.54
N TRP A 470 4.42 7.59 21.33
CA TRP A 470 4.08 8.27 20.07
C TRP A 470 5.01 9.45 19.75
N ASP A 471 5.70 9.99 20.74
CA ASP A 471 6.85 10.88 20.55
C ASP A 471 8.07 10.28 21.27
N PRO A 472 8.92 9.50 20.56
CA PRO A 472 10.06 8.84 21.20
C PRO A 472 11.17 9.79 21.63
N TRP A 473 11.32 10.97 20.99
CA TRP A 473 12.33 11.94 21.40
C TRP A 473 12.04 12.50 22.79
N THR A 474 10.77 12.64 23.17
CA THR A 474 10.38 13.14 24.48
C THR A 474 10.13 12.02 25.48
N SER A 475 9.57 10.89 25.04
CA SER A 475 9.14 9.81 25.93
C SER A 475 10.24 8.84 26.33
N LEU A 476 11.28 8.67 25.51
CA LEU A 476 12.40 7.78 25.85
C LEU A 476 13.45 8.48 26.70
N ASN A 477 13.99 7.72 27.64
CA ASN A 477 15.20 8.08 28.38
C ASN A 477 16.44 7.88 27.51
N GLU A 478 17.53 8.55 27.88
CA GLU A 478 18.82 8.40 27.21
C GLU A 478 19.32 6.94 27.29
N ASN A 479 19.71 6.36 26.16
CA ASN A 479 20.06 4.93 25.97
C ASN A 479 18.90 3.93 26.13
N GLU A 480 17.66 4.39 26.28
CA GLU A 480 16.50 3.50 26.23
C GLU A 480 16.28 3.01 24.79
N SER A 481 15.93 1.73 24.65
CA SER A 481 15.78 1.06 23.35
C SER A 481 14.52 0.19 23.30
N PHE A 482 13.86 0.18 22.16
CA PHE A 482 12.85 -0.81 21.79
C PHE A 482 13.31 -1.67 20.62
N THR A 483 12.88 -2.92 20.62
CA THR A 483 13.12 -3.86 19.52
C THR A 483 12.20 -3.60 18.32
N ASP A 484 11.03 -2.99 18.55
CA ASP A 484 10.13 -2.48 17.52
C ASP A 484 9.70 -1.06 17.92
N TYR A 485 9.79 -0.12 16.99
CA TYR A 485 9.38 1.27 17.21
C TYR A 485 7.86 1.47 17.21
N LYS A 486 7.07 0.41 17.00
CA LYS A 486 5.61 0.45 16.96
C LYS A 486 4.98 0.01 18.28
N ALA A 487 3.79 0.55 18.55
CA ALA A 487 2.96 0.09 19.66
C ALA A 487 2.69 -1.43 19.55
N PRO A 488 2.78 -2.20 20.65
CA PRO A 488 2.46 -3.63 20.64
C PRO A 488 1.04 -3.89 20.13
N ARG A 489 0.90 -4.88 19.24
CA ARG A 489 -0.41 -5.30 18.71
C ARG A 489 -1.19 -6.21 19.66
N ASN A 490 -0.49 -7.01 20.46
CA ASN A 490 -1.12 -8.02 21.30
C ASN A 490 -1.34 -7.49 22.72
N GLY A 491 -2.46 -7.86 23.34
CA GLY A 491 -2.81 -7.42 24.68
C GLY A 491 -4.08 -8.06 25.23
N PRO A 492 -4.43 -7.74 26.49
CA PRO A 492 -5.63 -8.25 27.15
C PRO A 492 -6.91 -7.60 26.59
N TYR A 493 -7.92 -8.41 26.29
CA TYR A 493 -9.24 -8.00 25.83
C TYR A 493 -10.35 -8.60 26.69
N MET A 494 -11.34 -7.79 27.05
CA MET A 494 -12.52 -8.26 27.77
C MET A 494 -13.58 -8.70 26.76
N ASN A 495 -13.82 -10.01 26.67
CA ASN A 495 -14.79 -10.56 25.72
C ASN A 495 -16.25 -10.25 26.14
N PRO A 496 -17.25 -10.48 25.27
CA PRO A 496 -18.67 -10.23 25.58
C PRO A 496 -19.18 -10.98 26.81
N GLU A 497 -18.58 -12.11 27.17
CA GLU A 497 -18.91 -12.89 28.37
C GLU A 497 -18.28 -12.32 29.66
N GLY A 498 -17.51 -11.22 29.57
CA GLY A 498 -16.84 -10.60 30.72
C GLY A 498 -15.60 -11.35 31.19
N THR A 499 -14.95 -12.09 30.30
CA THR A 499 -13.68 -12.80 30.55
C THR A 499 -12.54 -12.09 29.84
N GLU A 500 -11.44 -11.87 30.57
CA GLU A 500 -10.20 -11.35 29.98
C GLU A 500 -9.48 -12.46 29.21
N ILE A 501 -9.19 -12.21 27.94
CA ILE A 501 -8.46 -13.10 27.03
C ILE A 501 -7.29 -12.34 26.39
N GLU A 502 -6.28 -13.06 25.91
CA GLU A 502 -5.26 -12.45 25.06
C GLU A 502 -5.80 -12.35 23.62
N THR A 503 -5.61 -11.20 22.97
CA THR A 503 -5.98 -10.98 21.58
C THR A 503 -4.91 -10.19 20.83
N ALA A 504 -5.03 -10.11 19.51
CA ALA A 504 -4.33 -9.14 18.69
C ALA A 504 -5.30 -8.07 18.20
N TYR A 505 -5.05 -6.81 18.56
CA TYR A 505 -5.80 -5.66 18.09
C TYR A 505 -5.60 -5.42 16.59
N MET A 506 -6.37 -4.51 15.99
CA MET A 506 -6.19 -4.07 14.60
C MET A 506 -4.72 -3.75 14.34
N SER A 507 -4.16 -4.22 13.23
CA SER A 507 -2.79 -3.84 12.87
C SER A 507 -2.68 -2.32 12.77
N LEU A 508 -1.60 -1.74 13.32
CA LEU A 508 -1.41 -0.28 13.33
C LEU A 508 -1.36 0.31 11.91
N VAL A 509 -1.04 -0.51 10.91
CA VAL A 509 -1.02 -0.12 9.49
C VAL A 509 -2.40 -0.12 8.83
N GLU A 510 -3.39 -0.73 9.49
CA GLU A 510 -4.76 -0.88 9.00
C GLU A 510 -5.73 0.04 9.77
N MET A 511 -5.35 0.53 10.95
CA MET A 511 -6.09 1.61 11.65
C MET A 511 -6.51 2.76 10.73
N PRO A 512 -5.66 3.23 9.77
CA PRO A 512 -6.03 4.32 8.87
C PRO A 512 -7.06 3.98 7.78
N TYR A 513 -7.46 2.72 7.58
CA TYR A 513 -8.40 2.32 6.51
C TYR A 513 -9.70 3.14 6.45
N ILE A 514 -10.09 3.76 7.57
CA ILE A 514 -11.23 4.67 7.64
C ILE A 514 -11.11 5.86 6.67
N PHE A 515 -9.88 6.32 6.35
CA PHE A 515 -9.66 7.46 5.48
C PHE A 515 -9.98 7.12 4.03
N GLU A 516 -9.51 5.98 3.53
CA GLU A 516 -9.84 5.51 2.19
C GLU A 516 -11.33 5.19 2.07
N TYR A 517 -11.94 4.55 3.07
CA TYR A 517 -13.39 4.32 3.10
C TYR A 517 -14.18 5.64 3.03
N CYS A 518 -13.82 6.62 3.86
CA CYS A 518 -14.55 7.89 3.89
C CYS A 518 -14.35 8.74 2.65
N HIS A 519 -13.18 8.69 2.04
CA HIS A 519 -12.91 9.33 0.75
C HIS A 519 -13.56 8.59 -0.43
N SER A 520 -13.76 7.27 -0.33
CA SER A 520 -14.21 6.46 -1.47
C SER A 520 -15.62 6.86 -1.94
N PRO A 521 -15.78 7.16 -3.24
CA PRO A 521 -17.10 7.37 -3.85
C PRO A 521 -17.79 6.05 -4.23
N LEU A 522 -17.12 4.91 -4.07
CA LEU A 522 -17.62 3.59 -4.46
C LEU A 522 -18.40 2.89 -3.35
N LYS A 523 -18.62 3.53 -2.20
CA LYS A 523 -19.44 2.99 -1.11
C LYS A 523 -20.81 2.59 -1.65
N HIS A 524 -21.21 1.34 -1.40
CA HIS A 524 -22.49 0.84 -1.85
C HIS A 524 -23.65 1.57 -1.14
N PRO A 525 -24.72 2.00 -1.84
CA PRO A 525 -25.83 2.73 -1.22
C PRO A 525 -26.57 1.95 -0.14
N ASP A 526 -26.67 0.63 -0.29
CA ASP A 526 -27.31 -0.26 0.70
C ASP A 526 -26.36 -0.71 1.83
N SER A 527 -25.13 -0.20 1.87
CA SER A 527 -24.17 -0.55 2.93
C SER A 527 -24.62 0.05 4.26
N VAL A 528 -24.63 -0.76 5.33
CA VAL A 528 -24.96 -0.25 6.67
C VAL A 528 -23.86 0.71 7.14
N PRO A 529 -24.21 1.96 7.51
CA PRO A 529 -23.22 2.92 7.99
C PRO A 529 -22.70 2.51 9.37
N PHE A 530 -21.39 2.63 9.56
CA PHE A 530 -20.72 2.37 10.84
C PHE A 530 -19.88 3.57 11.32
N ILE A 531 -19.59 4.54 10.43
CA ILE A 531 -18.76 5.71 10.68
C ILE A 531 -19.37 6.97 10.04
N ASP A 532 -19.23 8.12 10.71
CA ASP A 532 -19.61 9.43 10.16
C ASP A 532 -18.43 10.07 9.43
N CYS A 533 -18.44 9.94 8.11
CA CYS A 533 -17.37 10.49 7.26
C CYS A 533 -17.31 12.01 7.24
N THR A 534 -18.34 12.72 7.69
CA THR A 534 -18.31 14.19 7.83
C THR A 534 -17.38 14.58 8.98
N ILE A 535 -17.46 13.85 10.10
CA ILE A 535 -16.55 14.04 11.24
C ILE A 535 -15.13 13.64 10.86
N VAL A 536 -14.94 12.53 10.12
CA VAL A 536 -13.60 12.13 9.66
C VAL A 536 -12.98 13.20 8.76
N ALA A 537 -13.76 13.82 7.87
CA ALA A 537 -13.29 14.88 6.98
C ALA A 537 -12.95 16.20 7.70
N ASP A 538 -13.57 16.46 8.85
CA ASP A 538 -13.34 17.67 9.64
C ASP A 538 -12.53 17.37 10.91
N LYS A 539 -11.22 17.57 10.81
CA LYS A 539 -10.27 17.40 11.92
C LYS A 539 -10.61 18.20 13.17
N THR A 540 -11.40 19.28 13.06
CA THR A 540 -11.79 20.07 14.23
C THR A 540 -12.75 19.31 15.13
N GLN A 541 -13.55 18.39 14.58
CA GLN A 541 -14.53 17.58 15.32
C GLN A 541 -13.93 16.29 15.92
N TRP A 542 -12.65 16.00 15.65
CA TRP A 542 -12.02 14.76 16.11
C TRP A 542 -11.95 14.71 17.63
N GLY A 543 -12.48 13.62 18.20
CA GLY A 543 -12.50 13.38 19.64
C GLY A 543 -13.25 14.42 20.48
N GLU A 544 -14.04 15.30 19.87
CA GLU A 544 -14.87 16.26 20.62
C GLU A 544 -16.15 15.59 21.13
N ASP A 545 -16.61 15.91 22.34
CA ASP A 545 -17.84 15.37 22.95
C ASP A 545 -19.13 16.02 22.42
#